data_AF-A0A0D2ZZ29-F1
#
_entry.id   AF-A0A0D2ZZ29-F1
#
_cell.length_a   1.000
_cell.length_b   1.000
_cell.length_c   1.000
_cell.angle_alpha   90.00
_cell.angle_beta   90.00
_cell.angle_gamma   90.00
#
_symmetry.space_group_name_H-M   'P 1'
#
loop_
_entity.id
_entity.type
_entity.pdbx_description
1 polymer ?
#
loop_
_entity_poly.entity_id
_entity_poly.type
_entity_poly.pdbx_seq_one_letter_code
_entity_poly.pdbx_strand_id
1 'polypeptide(L)'
;MYQTSEDGSRKDEILKELTETTRHRKHVDTSVELIGTVLFGPLTNVLNSVREPGLPLVDDWECLKSMVRVSHSFLVHTFIVPLYLILEIS
;
A
#
# COMPACT_ATOMS: atom_id res chain seq x y z
N MET A 1 10.98 18.92 -10.84
CA MET A 1 11.89 18.70 -9.69
C MET A 1 12.96 17.67 -10.01
N TYR A 2 12.66 16.39 -10.31
CA TYR A 2 13.67 15.45 -10.86
C TYR A 2 14.10 15.79 -12.31
N GLN A 3 13.12 16.06 -13.19
CA GLN A 3 13.40 16.36 -14.61
C GLN A 3 14.15 17.70 -14.84
N THR A 4 14.27 18.53 -13.80
CA THR A 4 14.82 19.89 -13.87
C THR A 4 16.13 20.05 -13.09
N SER A 5 16.69 18.98 -12.51
CA SER A 5 17.93 19.04 -11.74
C SER A 5 19.15 18.75 -12.64
N GLU A 6 20.02 19.75 -12.82
CA GLU A 6 21.27 19.63 -13.60
C GLU A 6 22.44 19.03 -12.80
N ASP A 7 22.35 19.02 -11.45
CA ASP A 7 23.39 18.51 -10.57
C ASP A 7 23.22 17.01 -10.30
N GLY A 8 24.22 16.19 -10.65
CA GLY A 8 24.13 14.73 -10.67
C GLY A 8 23.88 14.10 -9.30
N SER A 9 24.50 14.62 -8.24
CA SER A 9 24.35 14.10 -6.87
C SER A 9 22.94 14.34 -6.32
N ARG A 10 22.41 15.55 -6.52
CA ARG A 10 21.05 15.93 -6.11
C ARG A 10 19.99 15.18 -6.91
N LYS A 11 20.29 14.85 -8.17
CA LYS A 11 19.43 14.04 -9.02
C LYS A 11 19.32 12.60 -8.51
N ASP A 12 20.42 12.01 -8.04
CA ASP A 12 20.43 10.65 -7.49
C ASP A 12 19.67 10.57 -6.16
N GLU A 13 19.80 11.57 -5.29
CA GLU A 13 19.01 11.67 -4.05
C GLU A 13 17.51 11.77 -4.34
N ILE A 14 17.10 12.63 -5.28
CA ILE A 14 15.70 12.78 -5.69
C ILE A 14 15.19 11.49 -6.34
N LEU A 15 16.03 10.80 -7.14
CA LEU A 15 15.65 9.52 -7.75
C LEU A 15 15.43 8.44 -6.70
N LYS A 16 16.28 8.40 -5.67
CA LYS A 16 16.16 7.47 -4.55
C LYS A 16 14.84 7.70 -3.80
N GLU A 17 14.54 8.95 -3.43
CA GLU A 17 13.29 9.30 -2.73
C GLU A 17 12.06 8.94 -3.57
N LEU A 18 12.10 9.22 -4.87
CA LEU A 18 11.01 8.85 -5.80
C LEU A 18 10.82 7.35 -5.89
N THR A 19 11.91 6.59 -5.96
CA THR A 19 11.89 5.13 -6.04
C THR A 19 11.35 4.51 -4.75
N GLU A 20 11.80 5.00 -3.59
CA GLU A 20 11.32 4.57 -2.29
C GLU A 20 9.82 4.85 -2.12
N THR A 21 9.38 6.06 -2.50
CA THR A 21 7.96 6.43 -2.48
C THR A 21 7.12 5.54 -3.40
N THR A 22 7.59 5.30 -4.62
CA THR A 22 6.89 4.45 -5.60
C THR A 22 6.80 3.01 -5.11
N ARG A 23 7.88 2.48 -4.54
CA ARG A 23 7.91 1.14 -3.95
C ARG A 23 6.95 1.03 -2.77
N HIS A 24 6.91 2.04 -1.91
CA HIS A 24 6.00 2.06 -0.77
C HIS A 24 4.52 2.06 -1.22
N ARG A 25 4.16 2.89 -2.21
CA ARG A 25 2.79 2.91 -2.76
C ARG A 25 2.41 1.56 -3.38
N LYS A 26 3.29 1.01 -4.23
CA LYS A 26 3.07 -0.31 -4.84
C LYS A 26 2.87 -1.40 -3.80
N HIS A 27 3.63 -1.35 -2.69
CA HIS A 27 3.51 -2.32 -1.61
C HIS A 27 2.14 -2.29 -0.94
N VAL A 28 1.63 -1.10 -0.64
CA VAL A 28 0.28 -0.94 -0.07
C VAL A 28 -0.78 -1.44 -1.06
N ASP A 29 -0.69 -1.03 -2.33
CA ASP A 29 -1.65 -1.40 -3.37
C ASP A 29 -1.73 -2.93 -3.56
N THR A 30 -0.59 -3.59 -3.76
CA THR A 30 -0.53 -5.06 -3.96
C THR A 30 -1.04 -5.83 -2.73
N SER A 31 -0.83 -5.30 -1.53
CA SER A 31 -1.29 -5.97 -0.31
C SER A 31 -2.81 -5.88 -0.14
N VAL A 32 -3.43 -4.74 -0.50
CA VAL A 32 -4.90 -4.61 -0.52
C VAL A 32 -5.51 -5.54 -1.57
N GLU A 33 -4.90 -5.64 -2.75
CA GLU A 33 -5.31 -6.60 -3.79
C GLU A 33 -5.21 -8.05 -3.32
N LEU A 34 -4.14 -8.41 -2.60
CA LEU A 34 -3.95 -9.75 -2.04
C LEU A 34 -5.02 -10.07 -0.99
N ILE A 35 -5.32 -9.13 -0.09
CA ILE A 35 -6.40 -9.31 0.90
C ILE A 35 -7.73 -9.54 0.18
N GLY A 36 -8.03 -8.75 -0.85
CA GLY A 36 -9.23 -8.95 -1.68
C GLY A 36 -9.29 -10.33 -2.31
N THR A 37 -8.17 -10.77 -2.89
CA THR A 37 -8.04 -12.08 -3.52
C THR A 37 -8.24 -13.22 -2.51
N VAL A 38 -7.71 -13.09 -1.29
CA VAL A 38 -7.86 -14.10 -0.23
C VAL A 38 -9.30 -14.15 0.28
N LEU A 39 -9.96 -13.01 0.45
CA LEU A 39 -11.31 -12.95 1.02
C LEU A 39 -12.41 -13.30 0.01
N PHE A 40 -12.27 -12.88 -1.24
CA PHE A 40 -13.34 -12.94 -2.25
C PHE A 40 -12.94 -13.70 -3.52
N GLY A 41 -11.69 -14.17 -3.61
CA GLY A 41 -11.15 -14.82 -4.80
C GLY A 41 -10.66 -13.83 -5.87
N PRO A 42 -9.83 -14.29 -6.82
CA PRO A 42 -9.16 -13.43 -7.80
C PRO A 42 -10.07 -12.87 -8.91
N LEU A 43 -11.29 -13.42 -9.05
CA LEU A 43 -12.22 -13.06 -10.13
C LEU A 43 -13.26 -12.02 -9.71
N THR A 44 -13.28 -11.63 -8.43
CA THR A 44 -14.30 -10.75 -7.90
C THR A 44 -13.71 -9.37 -7.63
N ASN A 45 -14.33 -8.33 -8.21
CA ASN A 45 -13.84 -6.95 -8.08
C ASN A 45 -14.52 -6.19 -6.92
N VAL A 46 -14.82 -6.89 -5.83
CA VAL A 46 -15.64 -6.37 -4.72
C VAL A 46 -14.99 -5.15 -4.06
N LEU A 47 -13.66 -5.12 -3.97
CA LEU A 47 -12.92 -4.01 -3.37
C LEU A 47 -13.05 -2.69 -4.16
N ASN A 48 -13.29 -2.76 -5.47
CA ASN A 48 -13.50 -1.58 -6.31
C ASN A 48 -14.99 -1.25 -6.52
N SER A 49 -15.89 -1.86 -5.72
CA SER A 49 -17.31 -1.56 -5.81
C SER A 49 -17.62 -0.13 -5.34
N VAL A 50 -18.48 0.54 -6.07
CA VAL A 50 -18.96 1.89 -5.75
C VAL A 50 -20.40 1.77 -5.26
N ARG A 51 -20.69 2.35 -4.10
CA ARG A 51 -22.05 2.38 -3.55
C ARG A 51 -22.91 3.39 -4.31
N GLU A 52 -24.21 3.10 -4.40
CA GLU A 52 -25.17 4.00 -5.04
C GLU A 52 -25.15 5.40 -4.39
N PRO A 53 -25.34 6.47 -5.18
CA PRO A 53 -25.40 7.83 -4.66
C PRO A 53 -26.46 7.99 -3.57
N GLY A 54 -26.11 8.65 -2.48
CA GLY A 54 -27.00 8.88 -1.33
C GLY A 54 -26.91 7.81 -0.24
N LEU A 55 -26.18 6.71 -0.45
CA LEU A 55 -25.85 5.76 0.61
C LEU A 55 -24.58 6.16 1.36
N PRO A 56 -24.46 5.81 2.67
CA PRO A 56 -23.22 6.02 3.41
C PRO A 56 -22.11 5.11 2.86
N LEU A 57 -20.85 5.56 3.00
CA LEU A 57 -19.67 4.82 2.53
C LEU A 57 -19.57 3.41 3.14
N VAL A 58 -19.93 3.28 4.41
CA VAL A 58 -20.01 2.02 5.15
C VAL A 58 -21.22 2.05 6.07
N ASP A 59 -21.75 0.89 6.38
CA ASP A 59 -22.90 0.75 7.30
C ASP A 59 -22.44 0.71 8.76
N ASP A 60 -21.25 0.15 9.02
CA ASP A 60 -20.61 0.07 10.34
C ASP A 60 -19.21 0.70 10.32
N TRP A 61 -19.10 1.84 10.99
CA TRP A 61 -17.85 2.60 11.10
C TRP A 61 -16.85 1.97 12.07
N GLU A 62 -17.29 1.24 13.10
CA GLU A 62 -16.39 0.56 14.04
C GLU A 62 -15.77 -0.68 13.39
N CYS A 63 -16.56 -1.41 12.60
CA CYS A 63 -16.05 -2.50 11.77
C CYS A 63 -14.99 -1.99 10.77
N LEU A 64 -15.25 -0.87 10.09
CA LEU A 64 -14.27 -0.26 9.17
C LEU A 64 -12.97 0.10 9.89
N LYS A 65 -13.04 0.76 11.05
CA LYS A 65 -11.85 1.12 11.84
C LYS A 65 -11.06 -0.11 12.26
N SER A 66 -11.75 -1.16 12.71
CA SER A 66 -11.12 -2.43 13.10
C SER A 66 -10.40 -3.07 11.91
N MET A 67 -11.06 -3.14 10.76
CA MET A 67 -10.49 -3.70 9.52
C MET A 67 -9.21 -2.96 9.07
N VAL A 68 -9.22 -1.61 9.12
CA VAL A 68 -8.05 -0.79 8.77
C VAL A 68 -6.88 -1.00 9.74
N ARG A 69 -7.15 -1.21 11.03
CA ARG A 69 -6.09 -1.53 12.01
C ARG A 69 -5.46 -2.90 11.75
N VAL A 70 -6.29 -3.89 11.43
CA VAL A 70 -5.82 -5.26 11.15
C VAL A 70 -4.98 -5.28 9.86
N SER A 71 -5.40 -4.59 8.80
CA SER A 71 -4.63 -4.53 7.56
C SER A 71 -3.26 -3.87 7.77
N HIS A 72 -3.18 -2.79 8.56
CA HIS A 72 -1.91 -2.16 8.90
C HIS A 72 -0.97 -3.12 9.65
N SER A 73 -1.49 -3.86 10.63
CA SER A 73 -0.71 -4.87 11.35
C SER A 73 -0.21 -5.98 10.41
N PHE A 74 -1.04 -6.42 9.48
CA PHE A 74 -0.67 -7.45 8.50
C PHE A 74 0.43 -6.98 7.55
N LEU A 75 0.39 -5.71 7.11
CA LEU A 75 1.43 -5.09 6.27
C LEU A 75 2.79 -5.05 6.98
N VAL A 76 2.81 -4.59 8.23
CA VAL A 76 4.04 -4.48 9.03
C VAL A 76 4.67 -5.87 9.22
N HIS A 77 3.86 -6.86 9.60
CA HIS A 77 4.35 -8.20 9.91
C HIS A 77 4.77 -8.99 8.67
N THR A 78 4.01 -8.92 7.58
CA THR A 78 4.24 -9.77 6.39
C THR A 78 5.34 -9.23 5.49
N PHE A 79 5.65 -7.93 5.55
CA PHE A 79 6.57 -7.31 4.58
C PHE A 79 7.61 -6.38 5.20
N ILE A 80 7.30 -5.56 6.21
CA ILE A 80 8.33 -4.70 6.82
C ILE A 80 9.32 -5.51 7.64
N VAL A 81 8.84 -6.44 8.49
CA VAL A 81 9.70 -7.32 9.28
C VAL A 81 10.64 -8.15 8.41
N PRO A 82 10.18 -8.87 7.36
CA PRO A 82 11.10 -9.61 6.50
C PRO A 82 12.00 -8.71 5.62
N LEU A 83 11.54 -7.54 5.18
CA LEU A 83 12.42 -6.61 4.44
C LEU A 83 13.54 -6.04 5.33
N TYR A 84 13.23 -5.72 6.59
CA TYR A 84 14.22 -5.29 7.57
C TYR A 84 15.23 -6.41 7.84
N LEU A 85 14.76 -7.64 8.04
CA LEU A 85 15.60 -8.82 8.22
C LEU A 85 16.51 -9.10 7.01
N ILE A 86 16.02 -8.91 5.78
CA ILE A 86 16.82 -9.07 4.55
C ILE A 86 17.89 -7.97 4.43
N LEU A 87 17.59 -6.74 4.86
CA LEU A 87 18.55 -5.63 4.87
C LEU A 87 19.60 -5.75 5.98
N GLU A 88 19.30 -6.43 7.09
CA GLU A 88 20.23 -6.64 8.21
C GLU A 88 21.16 -7.86 8.01
N ILE A 89 20.81 -8.76 7.06
CA ILE A 89 21.60 -9.95 6.71
C ILE A 89 22.53 -9.70 5.50
N SER A 90 22.38 -8.59 4.77
CA SER A 90 23.18 -8.23 3.59
C SER A 90 24.22 -7.15 3.86
#